data_AF-A0AAU8FXA9-F1
#
_entry.id   AF-A0AAU8FXA9-F1
#
_cell.length_a   1.000
_cell.length_b   1.000
_cell.length_c   1.000
_cell.angle_alpha   90.00
_cell.angle_beta   90.00
_cell.angle_gamma   90.00
#
_symmetry.space_group_name_H-M   'P 1'
#
loop_
_entity.id
_entity.type
_entity.pdbx_description
1 polymer ?
#
loop_
_entity_poly.entity_id
_entity_poly.type
_entity_poly.pdbx_seq_one_letter_code
_entity_poly.pdbx_strand_id
1 'polypeptide(L)'
;MSQTLDQGPFFHGTKADLREGDLLTAGFRSNYRPEVTMNHVYFTALVDGAGLAAELAAGDAAPRVYRVEPTGPFEDDPNVTDKKFPGNPTRSYRSSAPLRVVGEVTDWPRLSEEALAAWRARLAALLSDERGEIIN
;
A
#
# COMPACT_ATOMS: atom_id res chain seq x y z
N MET A 1 21.28 4.34 15.05
CA MET A 1 20.42 5.52 15.24
C MET A 1 18.99 5.04 15.09
N SER A 2 18.11 5.30 16.06
CA SER A 2 16.69 4.95 15.95
C SER A 2 16.09 5.77 14.81
N GLN A 3 15.72 5.12 13.70
CA GLN A 3 14.91 5.77 12.68
C GLN A 3 13.59 6.16 13.34
N THR A 4 13.34 7.47 13.43
CA THR A 4 12.05 7.98 13.87
C THR A 4 11.08 7.73 12.73
N LEU A 5 10.13 6.82 12.95
CA LEU A 5 9.04 6.58 12.00
C LEU A 5 8.18 7.84 11.85
N ASP A 6 7.56 7.98 10.69
CA ASP A 6 6.67 9.09 10.41
C ASP A 6 5.52 9.16 11.42
N GLN A 7 5.03 10.38 11.67
CA GLN A 7 3.85 10.61 12.51
C GLN A 7 2.56 10.74 11.68
N GLY A 8 2.64 10.44 10.38
CA GLY A 8 1.57 10.64 9.41
C GLY A 8 1.50 12.07 8.85
N PRO A 9 0.39 12.43 8.16
CA PRO A 9 -0.78 11.59 7.90
C PRO A 9 -0.44 10.35 7.08
N PHE A 10 -1.18 9.27 7.31
CA PHE A 10 -1.02 8.01 6.59
C PHE A 10 -2.19 7.74 5.65
N PHE A 11 -1.89 7.00 4.59
CA PHE A 11 -2.81 6.71 3.51
C PHE A 11 -2.77 5.23 3.12
N HIS A 12 -3.95 4.68 2.83
CA HIS A 12 -4.13 3.33 2.33
C HIS A 12 -4.88 3.39 0.99
N GLY A 13 -4.27 2.85 -0.05
CA GLY A 13 -4.89 2.71 -1.38
C GLY A 13 -5.53 1.36 -1.56
N THR A 14 -6.81 1.34 -1.96
CA THR A 14 -7.55 0.08 -2.17
C THR A 14 -8.71 0.26 -3.14
N LYS A 15 -9.35 -0.84 -3.49
CA LYS A 15 -10.63 -0.89 -4.20
C LYS A 15 -11.80 -1.31 -3.31
N ALA A 16 -11.52 -1.60 -2.04
CA ALA A 16 -12.55 -1.86 -1.04
C ALA A 16 -13.39 -0.59 -0.80
N ASP A 17 -14.70 -0.75 -0.66
CA ASP A 17 -15.64 0.32 -0.33
C ASP A 17 -15.76 0.45 1.19
N LEU A 18 -14.94 1.33 1.77
CA LEU A 18 -14.82 1.56 3.21
C LEU A 18 -15.44 2.90 3.62
N ARG A 19 -15.82 2.99 4.89
CA ARG A 19 -16.36 4.18 5.53
C ARG A 19 -15.46 4.63 6.68
N GLU A 20 -15.61 5.89 7.06
CA GLU A 20 -14.98 6.42 8.27
C GLU A 20 -15.39 5.60 9.49
N GLY A 21 -14.40 5.24 10.32
CA GLY A 21 -14.57 4.36 11.48
C GLY A 21 -14.30 2.88 11.21
N ASP A 22 -14.29 2.44 9.94
CA ASP A 22 -13.99 1.05 9.60
C ASP A 22 -12.55 0.68 9.97
N LEU A 23 -12.34 -0.61 10.25
CA LEU A 23 -11.03 -1.19 10.55
C LEU A 23 -10.53 -2.02 9.38
N LEU A 24 -9.40 -1.61 8.82
CA LEU A 24 -8.63 -2.36 7.84
C LEU A 24 -7.72 -3.35 8.55
N THR A 25 -7.89 -4.64 8.28
CA THR A 25 -7.11 -5.72 8.91
C THR A 25 -6.24 -6.45 7.89
N ALA A 26 -5.25 -7.18 8.39
CA ALA A 26 -4.59 -8.24 7.62
C ALA A 26 -5.55 -9.40 7.34
N GLY A 27 -5.08 -10.40 6.58
CA GLY A 27 -5.80 -11.65 6.27
C GLY A 27 -6.44 -11.70 4.89
N PHE A 28 -6.27 -10.66 4.06
CA PHE A 28 -6.74 -10.63 2.68
C PHE A 28 -5.69 -11.17 1.71
N ARG A 29 -6.14 -11.61 0.54
CA ARG A 29 -5.24 -12.02 -0.54
C ARG A 29 -4.42 -10.82 -1.04
N SER A 30 -3.18 -11.08 -1.42
CA SER A 30 -2.32 -10.06 -2.02
C SER A 30 -2.92 -9.51 -3.32
N ASN A 31 -2.72 -8.20 -3.55
CA ASN A 31 -3.03 -7.56 -4.83
C ASN A 31 -2.11 -8.04 -5.98
N TYR A 32 -0.97 -8.65 -5.65
CA TYR A 32 0.07 -9.01 -6.63
C TYR A 32 0.21 -10.52 -6.83
N ARG A 33 0.01 -11.32 -5.77
CA ARG A 33 0.06 -12.80 -5.79
C ARG A 33 -1.18 -13.39 -5.12
N PRO A 34 -2.25 -13.72 -5.87
CA PRO A 34 -3.52 -14.17 -5.30
C PRO A 34 -3.44 -15.38 -4.36
N GLU A 35 -2.40 -16.19 -4.48
CA GLU A 35 -2.08 -17.33 -3.63
C GLU A 35 -1.53 -16.97 -2.24
N VAL A 36 -1.06 -15.72 -2.04
CA VAL A 36 -0.51 -15.24 -0.77
C VAL A 36 -1.59 -14.54 0.05
N THR A 37 -1.76 -14.97 1.29
CA THR A 37 -2.57 -14.26 2.30
C THR A 37 -1.67 -13.31 3.08
N MET A 38 -2.01 -12.03 3.11
CA MET A 38 -1.18 -11.00 3.74
C MET A 38 -1.35 -11.02 5.26
N ASN A 39 -0.24 -11.06 5.99
CA ASN A 39 -0.16 -11.04 7.46
C ASN A 39 -0.17 -9.61 8.02
N HIS A 40 -0.04 -8.62 7.13
CA HIS A 40 0.02 -7.21 7.48
C HIS A 40 -0.95 -6.39 6.63
N VAL A 41 -1.36 -5.24 7.16
CA VAL A 41 -2.00 -4.16 6.43
C VAL A 41 -0.93 -3.11 6.08
N TYR A 42 -0.96 -2.63 4.84
CA TYR A 42 0.08 -1.78 4.25
C TYR A 42 -0.45 -0.35 4.07
N PHE A 43 0.39 0.64 4.33
CA PHE A 43 0.04 2.05 4.21
C PHE A 43 1.29 2.90 3.98
N THR A 44 1.12 4.17 3.60
CA THR A 44 2.24 5.06 3.29
C THR A 44 1.98 6.46 3.82
N ALA A 45 3.03 7.23 4.09
CA ALA A 45 2.93 8.66 4.38
C ALA A 45 2.86 9.54 3.12
N LEU A 46 2.83 8.95 1.91
CA LEU A 46 2.72 9.64 0.63
C LEU A 46 1.37 9.34 -0.04
N VAL A 47 0.54 10.37 -0.22
CA VAL A 47 -0.78 10.23 -0.87
C VAL A 47 -0.66 9.66 -2.30
N ASP A 48 0.34 10.09 -3.06
CA ASP A 48 0.60 9.60 -4.42
C ASP A 48 0.93 8.10 -4.44
N GLY A 49 1.67 7.64 -3.42
CA GLY A 49 1.98 6.21 -3.24
C GLY A 49 0.73 5.38 -2.97
N ALA A 50 -0.18 5.90 -2.14
CA ALA A 50 -1.47 5.27 -1.91
C ALA A 50 -2.37 5.30 -3.16
N GLY A 51 -2.37 6.40 -3.91
CA GLY A 51 -3.08 6.50 -5.19
C GLY A 51 -2.64 5.44 -6.19
N LEU A 52 -1.32 5.29 -6.38
CA LEU A 52 -0.76 4.23 -7.22
C LEU A 52 -1.16 2.84 -6.73
N ALA A 53 -1.10 2.58 -5.42
CA ALA A 53 -1.52 1.30 -4.86
C ALA A 53 -3.01 1.01 -5.10
N ALA A 54 -3.88 2.03 -4.99
CA ALA A 54 -5.31 1.90 -5.25
C ALA A 54 -5.58 1.51 -6.72
N GLU A 55 -4.92 2.17 -7.67
CA GLU A 55 -5.03 1.87 -9.11
C GLU A 55 -4.61 0.44 -9.43
N LEU A 56 -3.56 -0.05 -8.75
CA LEU A 56 -2.99 -1.37 -8.95
C LEU A 56 -3.70 -2.47 -8.18
N ALA A 57 -4.54 -2.14 -7.20
CA ALA A 57 -5.25 -3.11 -6.39
C ALA A 57 -6.10 -4.06 -7.25
N ALA A 58 -6.25 -5.30 -6.79
CA ALA A 58 -6.98 -6.34 -7.50
C ALA A 58 -8.50 -6.04 -7.52
N GLY A 59 -9.18 -6.53 -8.57
CA GLY A 59 -10.61 -6.36 -8.78
C GLY A 59 -10.99 -5.16 -9.67
N ASP A 60 -12.28 -5.03 -9.96
CA ASP A 60 -12.81 -4.09 -10.96
C ASP A 60 -13.49 -2.85 -10.35
N ALA A 61 -13.52 -2.77 -9.01
CA ALA A 61 -14.09 -1.62 -8.32
C ALA A 61 -13.22 -0.36 -8.50
N ALA A 62 -13.83 0.81 -8.26
CA ALA A 62 -13.15 2.08 -8.40
C ALA A 62 -11.99 2.19 -7.38
N PRO A 63 -10.79 2.63 -7.82
CA PRO A 63 -9.67 2.90 -6.92
C PRO A 63 -9.94 4.08 -5.98
N ARG A 64 -9.74 3.85 -4.69
CA ARG A 64 -9.98 4.78 -3.58
C ARG A 64 -8.73 4.92 -2.70
N VAL A 65 -8.56 6.11 -2.12
CA VAL A 65 -7.50 6.39 -1.15
C VAL A 65 -8.16 6.81 0.15
N TYR A 66 -7.77 6.16 1.24
CA TYR A 66 -8.26 6.46 2.58
C TYR A 66 -7.15 7.04 3.43
N ARG A 67 -7.44 8.10 4.17
CA ARG A 67 -6.59 8.50 5.28
C ARG A 67 -6.84 7.53 6.42
N VAL A 68 -5.77 7.07 7.06
CA VAL A 68 -5.83 6.02 8.07
C VAL A 68 -4.97 6.36 9.28
N GLU A 69 -5.30 5.75 10.42
CA GLU A 69 -4.52 5.80 11.65
C GLU A 69 -4.17 4.39 12.12
N PRO A 70 -2.89 4.08 12.38
CA PRO A 70 -2.51 2.80 12.95
C PRO A 70 -3.06 2.66 14.37
N THR A 71 -3.67 1.52 14.67
CA THR A 71 -4.19 1.22 16.02
C THR A 71 -3.16 0.54 16.92
N GLY A 72 -1.97 0.24 16.39
CA GLY A 72 -0.87 -0.41 17.08
C GLY A 72 0.48 -0.08 16.43
N PRO A 73 1.56 -0.78 16.83
CA PRO A 73 2.88 -0.57 16.27
C PRO A 73 2.93 -0.91 14.77
N PHE A 74 3.85 -0.26 14.06
CA PHE A 74 4.11 -0.50 12.65
C PHE A 74 5.62 -0.39 12.37
N GLU A 75 6.03 -0.88 11.22
CA GLU A 75 7.42 -0.90 10.76
C GLU A 75 7.50 -0.53 9.29
N ASP A 76 8.72 -0.24 8.82
CA ASP A 76 8.99 -0.03 7.40
C ASP A 76 8.61 -1.26 6.58
N ASP A 77 8.02 -1.05 5.39
CA ASP A 77 7.71 -2.13 4.48
C ASP A 77 9.01 -2.71 3.86
N PRO A 78 9.39 -3.96 4.17
CA PRO A 78 10.62 -4.56 3.66
C PRO A 78 10.55 -4.85 2.16
N ASN A 79 9.38 -4.78 1.51
CA ASN A 79 9.25 -4.99 0.07
C ASN A 79 9.82 -3.81 -0.74
N VAL A 80 9.92 -2.62 -0.13
CA VAL A 80 10.36 -1.39 -0.80
C VAL A 80 11.44 -0.61 -0.05
N THR A 81 11.70 -0.95 1.21
CA THR A 81 12.78 -0.38 2.03
C THR A 81 14.10 -1.14 1.80
N ASP A 82 15.20 -0.41 1.63
CA ASP A 82 16.54 -0.96 1.42
C ASP A 82 16.65 -1.96 0.24
N LYS A 83 15.77 -1.81 -0.76
CA LYS A 83 15.80 -2.63 -1.98
C LYS A 83 16.57 -1.95 -3.10
N LYS A 84 15.92 -1.06 -3.83
CA LYS A 84 16.53 -0.33 -4.95
C LYS A 84 17.35 0.87 -4.48
N PHE A 85 16.91 1.47 -3.37
CA PHE A 85 17.52 2.66 -2.77
C PHE A 85 17.66 2.43 -1.26
N PRO A 86 18.68 3.03 -0.61
CA PRO A 86 18.85 2.91 0.84
C PRO A 86 17.72 3.62 1.59
N GLY A 87 17.31 3.04 2.72
CA GLY A 87 16.21 3.49 3.57
C GLY A 87 14.83 3.29 2.95
N ASN A 88 13.85 4.05 3.46
CA ASN A 88 12.45 4.00 3.03
C ASN A 88 12.04 5.30 2.31
N PRO A 89 12.53 5.57 1.09
CA PRO A 89 12.19 6.80 0.36
C PRO A 89 10.71 6.87 -0.02
N THR A 90 10.04 5.71 -0.12
CA THR A 90 8.60 5.63 -0.40
C THR A 90 7.74 5.88 0.83
N ARG A 91 8.36 5.95 2.03
CA ARG A 91 7.68 6.08 3.31
C ARG A 91 6.53 5.09 3.44
N SER A 92 6.79 3.85 3.04
CA SER A 92 5.83 2.74 3.04
C SER A 92 6.01 1.91 4.29
N TYR A 93 4.90 1.54 4.91
CA TYR A 93 4.84 0.90 6.21
C TYR A 93 3.89 -0.28 6.18
N ARG A 94 4.04 -1.16 7.16
CA ARG A 94 3.12 -2.27 7.41
C ARG A 94 2.86 -2.45 8.90
N SER A 95 1.67 -2.94 9.24
CA SER A 95 1.28 -3.28 10.61
C SER A 95 0.51 -4.59 10.65
N SER A 96 0.66 -5.36 11.72
CA SER A 96 -0.21 -6.52 12.03
C SER A 96 -1.48 -6.10 12.78
N ALA A 97 -1.44 -4.93 13.42
CA ALA A 97 -2.62 -4.32 14.02
C ALA A 97 -3.50 -3.66 12.95
N PRO A 98 -4.82 -3.54 13.17
CA PRO A 98 -5.69 -2.87 12.22
C PRO A 98 -5.33 -1.39 12.01
N LEU A 99 -5.71 -0.83 10.87
CA LEU A 99 -5.76 0.61 10.65
C LEU A 99 -7.21 1.10 10.74
N ARG A 100 -7.43 2.23 11.41
CA ARG A 100 -8.73 2.90 11.42
C ARG A 100 -8.82 3.84 10.24
N VAL A 101 -9.90 3.74 9.46
CA VAL A 101 -10.22 4.71 8.41
C VAL A 101 -10.73 5.99 9.07
N VAL A 102 -10.08 7.12 8.78
CA VAL A 102 -10.48 8.44 9.28
C VAL A 102 -11.14 9.32 8.22
N GLY A 103 -11.16 8.86 6.97
CA GLY A 103 -11.85 9.54 5.87
C GLY A 103 -11.34 9.11 4.50
N GLU A 104 -12.12 9.40 3.46
CA GLU A 104 -11.72 9.22 2.07
C GLU A 104 -11.01 10.47 1.54
N VAL A 105 -9.92 10.27 0.80
CA VAL A 105 -9.18 11.32 0.10
C VAL A 105 -9.51 11.23 -1.37
N THR A 106 -10.13 12.29 -1.90
CA THR A 106 -10.55 12.37 -3.31
C THR A 106 -9.61 13.19 -4.17
N ASP A 107 -8.84 14.10 -3.56
CA ASP A 107 -7.87 14.96 -4.24
C ASP A 107 -6.48 14.31 -4.22
N TRP A 108 -6.22 13.47 -5.21
CA TRP A 108 -4.91 12.86 -5.40
C TRP A 108 -4.60 12.67 -6.89
N PRO A 109 -3.32 12.72 -7.30
CA PRO A 109 -2.95 12.69 -8.70
C PRO A 109 -3.28 11.33 -9.34
N ARG A 110 -4.10 11.36 -10.39
CA ARG A 110 -4.35 10.18 -11.23
C ARG A 110 -3.25 10.03 -12.25
N LEU A 111 -2.77 8.80 -12.42
CA LEU A 111 -1.88 8.47 -13.53
C LEU A 111 -2.67 8.43 -14.84
N SER A 112 -2.02 8.77 -15.95
CA SER A 112 -2.57 8.51 -17.28
C SER A 112 -2.71 7.01 -17.51
N GLU A 113 -3.62 6.61 -18.40
CA GLU A 113 -3.81 5.21 -18.78
C GLU A 113 -2.51 4.56 -19.27
N GLU A 114 -1.71 5.30 -20.04
CA GLU A 114 -0.40 4.86 -20.52
C GLU A 114 0.58 4.61 -19.37
N ALA A 115 0.67 5.53 -18.41
CA ALA A 115 1.54 5.38 -17.25
C ALA A 115 1.10 4.20 -16.37
N LEU A 116 -0.21 4.00 -16.20
CA LEU A 116 -0.76 2.87 -15.46
C LEU A 116 -0.48 1.54 -16.17
N ALA A 117 -0.61 1.48 -17.50
CA ALA A 117 -0.26 0.31 -18.29
C ALA A 117 1.23 -0.04 -18.16
N ALA A 118 2.11 0.96 -18.20
CA ALA A 118 3.55 0.76 -18.01
C ALA A 118 3.87 0.20 -16.60
N TRP A 119 3.18 0.70 -15.56
CA TRP A 119 3.32 0.16 -14.20
C TRP A 119 2.86 -1.29 -14.09
N ARG A 120 1.70 -1.63 -14.65
CA ARG A 120 1.18 -3.01 -14.69
C ARG A 120 2.15 -3.95 -15.41
N ALA A 121 2.67 -3.54 -16.55
CA ALA A 121 3.65 -4.33 -17.31
C ALA A 121 4.94 -4.56 -16.50
N ARG A 122 5.44 -3.51 -15.83
CA ARG A 122 6.62 -3.61 -14.97
C ARG A 122 6.41 -4.55 -13.78
N LEU A 123 5.24 -4.49 -13.14
CA LEU A 123 4.89 -5.39 -12.04
C LEU A 123 4.78 -6.84 -12.52
N ALA A 124 4.14 -7.09 -13.66
CA ALA A 124 4.07 -8.43 -14.24
C ALA A 124 5.46 -9.01 -14.53
N ALA A 125 6.38 -8.20 -15.05
CA ALA A 125 7.77 -8.60 -15.26
C ALA A 125 8.50 -8.91 -13.94
N LEU A 126 8.30 -8.09 -12.89
CA LEU A 126 8.91 -8.31 -11.58
C LEU A 126 8.37 -9.57 -10.88
N LEU A 127 7.06 -9.83 -10.98
CA LEU A 127 6.43 -11.00 -10.35
C LEU A 127 6.81 -12.32 -11.02
N SER A 128 7.18 -12.27 -12.31
CA SER A 128 7.68 -13.42 -13.07
C SER A 128 9.16 -13.73 -12.79
N ASP A 129 9.87 -12.83 -12.11
CA ASP A 129 11.27 -12.97 -11.70
C ASP A 129 11.31 -13.46 -10.23
N GLU A 130 12.33 -14.23 -9.85
CA GLU A 130 12.56 -14.65 -8.45
C GLU A 130 12.68 -13.45 -7.49
N ARG A 131 13.02 -12.27 -8.01
CA ARG A 131 13.05 -11.00 -7.27
C ARG A 131 11.67 -10.45 -6.86
N GLY A 132 10.59 -11.04 -7.36
CA GLY A 132 9.21 -10.66 -7.05
C GLY A 132 8.62 -11.36 -5.82
N GLU A 133 9.44 -11.97 -4.96
CA GLU A 133 8.99 -12.58 -3.71
C GLU A 133 8.35 -11.52 -2.80
N ILE A 134 7.17 -11.84 -2.25
CA ILE A 134 6.49 -10.98 -1.28
C ILE A 134 7.02 -11.31 0.10
N ILE A 135 7.68 -10.35 0.73
CA ILE A 135 8.09 -10.44 2.13
C ILE A 135 6.87 -10.07 2.97
N ASN A 136 6.21 -11.12 3.49
CA ASN A 136 4.98 -11.03 4.24
C ASN A 136 5.23 -11.07 5.74
#